data_AF-A0A497FE07-F1
#
_entry.id   AF-A0A497FE07-F1
#
_cell.length_a   1.000
_cell.length_b   1.000
_cell.length_c   1.000
_cell.angle_alpha   90.00
_cell.angle_beta   90.00
_cell.angle_gamma   90.00
#
_symmetry.space_group_name_H-M   'P 1'
#
loop_
_entity.id
_entity.type
_entity.pdbx_description
1 polymer ?
#
loop_
_entity_poly.entity_id
_entity_poly.type
_entity_poly.pdbx_seq_one_letter_code
_entity_poly.pdbx_strand_id
1 'polypeptide(L)'
;MLHILPQVDKVNELRKPTVRDLGKRLSVLSPENITLENYPKKVPVAAFNTTFLARNKTLHLYTRVVLGYFRYVSAIAHLELKLDDVYCGDLIGKKYSAQLVLAPDLEIDLWGCEDPRIQNLGEYLAITYVGRSAARLYVSDVVEGTVPVVALSKDGYCWRKVSYLTLPKSLRHHLTGVRDTVVLDTGSEEIFILHVPHFLNFPQCLWVGEVHRDDLLENLKRSDVSEVMIRNNYVLMIPATFEEALGWDTAPIKISDDEYLILAHAVNVDQVYRVFALLLRYEGGKLTISGITPHYIMEPRTPYEKYGDRPYVVFPCGAQRYGDRLLITYGASDSFIGFAEIEIDELLSEVKEIT
;
A
#
# COMPACT_ATOMS: atom_id res chain seq x y z
N MET A 1 -8.48 -22.84 11.89
CA MET A 1 -9.83 -22.31 11.59
C MET A 1 -9.66 -20.82 11.37
N LEU A 2 -10.05 -20.30 10.20
CA LEU A 2 -9.94 -18.87 9.92
C LEU A 2 -10.92 -18.12 10.82
N HIS A 3 -10.43 -17.17 11.60
CA HIS A 3 -11.28 -16.39 12.50
C HIS A 3 -11.83 -15.17 11.75
N ILE A 4 -13.14 -15.18 11.47
CA ILE A 4 -13.87 -14.06 10.88
C ILE A 4 -14.55 -13.32 12.01
N LEU A 5 -14.35 -11.99 12.10
CA LEU A 5 -14.97 -11.21 13.17
C LEU A 5 -16.50 -11.11 12.96
N PRO A 6 -17.33 -11.18 14.02
CA PRO A 6 -18.78 -11.06 13.90
C PRO A 6 -19.26 -9.74 13.26
N GLN A 7 -18.43 -8.69 13.29
CA GLN A 7 -18.76 -7.38 12.73
C GLN A 7 -18.72 -7.34 11.20
N VAL A 8 -18.18 -8.36 10.53
CA VAL A 8 -18.00 -8.38 9.07
C VAL A 8 -19.31 -8.17 8.32
N ASP A 9 -20.40 -8.79 8.79
CA ASP A 9 -21.71 -8.63 8.15
C ASP A 9 -22.23 -7.19 8.30
N LYS A 10 -22.08 -6.59 9.48
CA LYS A 10 -22.46 -5.19 9.75
C LYS A 10 -21.69 -4.20 8.88
N VAL A 11 -20.39 -4.45 8.66
CA VAL A 11 -19.55 -3.63 7.77
C VAL A 11 -20.16 -3.61 6.37
N ASN A 12 -20.53 -4.77 5.84
CA ASN A 12 -21.08 -4.89 4.49
C ASN A 12 -22.51 -4.36 4.35
N GLU A 13 -23.33 -4.41 5.40
CA GLU A 13 -24.66 -3.79 5.41
C GLU A 13 -24.62 -2.26 5.18
N LEU A 14 -23.52 -1.61 5.60
CA LEU A 14 -23.33 -0.17 5.40
C LEU A 14 -22.83 0.19 4.00
N ARG A 15 -22.24 -0.75 3.26
CA ARG A 15 -21.61 -0.51 1.95
C ARG A 15 -22.66 -0.29 0.85
N LYS A 16 -22.38 0.63 -0.07
CA LYS A 16 -23.24 1.00 -1.20
C LYS A 16 -22.44 1.06 -2.50
N PRO A 17 -22.97 0.56 -3.64
CA PRO A 17 -22.30 0.59 -4.94
C PRO A 17 -22.42 1.96 -5.61
N THR A 18 -22.08 3.02 -4.89
CA THR A 18 -22.12 4.39 -5.39
C THR A 18 -20.89 5.17 -4.93
N VAL A 19 -20.60 6.26 -5.63
CA VAL A 19 -19.39 7.05 -5.42
C VAL A 19 -19.77 8.46 -4.99
N ARG A 20 -19.12 8.93 -3.93
CA ARG A 20 -19.04 10.34 -3.56
C ARG A 20 -17.58 10.73 -3.62
N ASP A 21 -17.18 11.29 -4.76
CA ASP A 21 -15.76 11.57 -5.03
C ASP A 21 -15.29 12.77 -4.20
N LEU A 22 -14.54 12.50 -3.14
CA LEU A 22 -13.96 13.51 -2.24
C LEU A 22 -12.54 13.90 -2.66
N GLY A 23 -11.90 13.08 -3.51
CA GLY A 23 -10.51 13.26 -3.93
C GLY A 23 -10.35 14.42 -4.90
N LYS A 24 -9.89 15.58 -4.43
CA LYS A 24 -9.48 16.68 -5.31
C LYS A 24 -8.12 16.37 -5.92
N ARG A 25 -8.08 16.14 -7.24
CA ARG A 25 -6.82 15.91 -7.97
C ARG A 25 -6.02 17.20 -8.01
N LEU A 26 -4.75 17.12 -7.63
CA LEU A 26 -3.81 18.25 -7.59
C LEU A 26 -2.94 18.28 -8.83
N SER A 27 -2.31 17.15 -9.14
CA SER A 27 -1.36 17.03 -10.26
C SER A 27 -1.08 15.57 -10.58
N VAL A 28 -0.34 15.35 -11.69
CA VAL A 28 0.10 14.04 -12.14
C VAL A 28 1.57 14.13 -12.57
N LEU A 29 2.37 13.13 -12.19
CA LEU A 29 3.76 12.96 -12.60
C LEU A 29 3.87 11.77 -13.55
N SER A 30 4.47 12.01 -14.72
CA SER A 30 4.67 11.01 -15.76
C SER A 30 6.07 10.36 -15.65
N PRO A 31 6.24 9.11 -16.10
CA PRO A 31 7.55 8.45 -16.12
C PRO A 31 8.62 9.28 -16.85
N GLU A 32 8.21 10.02 -17.89
CA GLU A 32 9.09 10.88 -18.66
C GLU A 32 9.68 12.03 -17.83
N ASN A 33 9.02 12.45 -16.75
CA ASN A 33 9.51 13.50 -15.86
C ASN A 33 10.61 13.00 -14.91
N ILE A 34 10.89 11.69 -14.86
CA ILE A 34 11.82 11.07 -13.91
C ILE A 34 13.12 10.71 -14.61
N THR A 35 14.26 11.08 -14.00
CA THR A 35 15.62 10.72 -14.48
C THR A 35 16.36 9.92 -13.41
N LEU A 36 16.64 8.64 -13.69
CA LEU A 36 17.37 7.73 -12.80
C LEU A 36 18.88 7.99 -12.87
N GLU A 37 19.47 8.46 -11.79
CA GLU A 37 20.89 8.83 -11.77
C GLU A 37 21.81 7.62 -11.67
N ASN A 38 21.43 6.62 -10.88
CA ASN A 38 22.22 5.42 -10.60
C ASN A 38 21.86 4.21 -11.47
N TYR A 39 21.19 4.41 -12.62
CA TYR A 39 20.85 3.33 -13.55
C TYR A 39 21.13 3.72 -15.01
N PRO A 40 21.58 2.80 -15.89
CA PRO A 40 21.90 3.12 -17.29
C PRO A 40 20.68 3.58 -18.10
N LYS A 41 19.51 2.97 -17.89
CA LYS A 41 18.26 3.42 -18.53
C LYS A 41 17.67 4.57 -17.71
N LYS A 42 17.92 5.79 -18.17
CA LYS A 42 17.61 7.02 -17.43
C LYS A 42 16.11 7.26 -17.22
N VAL A 43 15.27 6.90 -18.18
CA VAL A 43 13.82 7.13 -18.09
C VAL A 43 13.10 5.79 -17.91
N PRO A 44 12.30 5.62 -16.83
CA PRO A 44 11.50 4.42 -16.63
C PRO A 44 10.39 4.31 -17.69
N VAL A 45 9.92 3.08 -17.95
CA VAL A 45 8.78 2.83 -18.85
C VAL A 45 7.47 3.26 -18.19
N ALA A 46 7.32 2.95 -16.91
CA ALA A 46 6.18 3.33 -16.09
C ALA A 46 6.67 3.69 -14.67
N ALA A 47 5.93 4.56 -14.01
CA ALA A 47 6.19 5.02 -12.66
C ALA A 47 4.83 5.28 -11.99
N PHE A 48 4.49 4.48 -10.98
CA PHE A 48 3.18 4.49 -10.34
C PHE A 48 3.29 3.91 -8.92
N ASN A 49 2.15 3.73 -8.24
CA ASN A 49 2.06 3.11 -6.91
C ASN A 49 3.12 3.63 -5.93
N THR A 50 3.07 4.95 -5.72
CA THR A 50 4.06 5.69 -4.94
C THR A 50 3.58 5.90 -3.52
N THR A 51 4.44 5.65 -2.55
CA THR A 51 4.28 6.09 -1.18
C THR A 51 5.19 7.27 -0.90
N PHE A 52 4.97 8.02 0.19
CA PHE A 52 5.78 9.22 0.44
C PHE A 52 5.93 9.55 1.92
N LEU A 53 6.95 10.37 2.18
CA LEU A 53 7.20 11.02 3.46
C LEU A 53 7.31 12.53 3.26
N ALA A 54 6.42 13.30 3.89
CA ALA A 54 6.47 14.75 3.87
C ALA A 54 7.40 15.30 4.96
N ARG A 55 8.41 16.09 4.57
CA ARG A 55 9.35 16.78 5.47
C ARG A 55 9.65 18.17 4.94
N ASN A 56 9.50 19.22 5.76
CA ASN A 56 9.91 20.58 5.42
C ASN A 56 9.44 21.07 4.02
N LYS A 57 8.15 20.90 3.69
CA LYS A 57 7.56 21.21 2.37
C LYS A 57 8.16 20.44 1.17
N THR A 58 8.88 19.36 1.45
CA THR A 58 9.42 18.43 0.46
C THR A 58 8.73 17.08 0.63
N LEU A 59 8.32 16.48 -0.47
CA LEU A 59 7.80 15.13 -0.53
C LEU A 59 8.94 14.21 -0.97
N HIS A 60 9.38 13.34 -0.06
CA HIS A 60 10.28 12.23 -0.40
C HIS A 60 9.40 11.08 -0.88
N LEU A 61 9.36 10.87 -2.19
CA LEU A 61 8.57 9.83 -2.84
C LEU A 61 9.38 8.53 -2.94
N TYR A 62 8.71 7.40 -2.74
CA TYR A 62 9.22 6.06 -3.00
C TYR A 62 8.29 5.40 -4.00
N THR A 63 8.75 5.36 -5.25
CA THR A 63 7.94 5.08 -6.43
C THR A 63 8.29 3.74 -7.02
N ARG A 64 7.29 2.90 -7.30
CA ARG A 64 7.50 1.73 -8.16
C ARG A 64 7.81 2.19 -9.57
N VAL A 65 9.01 1.86 -10.05
CA VAL A 65 9.43 2.11 -11.43
C VAL A 65 9.58 0.80 -12.20
N VAL A 66 9.08 0.77 -13.43
CA VAL A 66 9.25 -0.37 -14.35
C VAL A 66 10.30 -0.01 -15.39
N LEU A 67 11.37 -0.82 -15.45
CA LEU A 67 12.52 -0.52 -16.30
C LEU A 67 12.51 -1.32 -17.61
N GLY A 68 11.85 -2.48 -17.63
CA GLY A 68 11.74 -3.36 -18.79
C GLY A 68 10.28 -3.69 -19.13
N TYR A 69 10.01 -3.96 -20.41
CA TYR A 69 8.66 -4.15 -20.91
C TYR A 69 8.11 -5.59 -20.78
N PHE A 70 8.95 -6.62 -20.92
CA PHE A 70 8.44 -7.98 -21.06
C PHE A 70 7.99 -8.64 -19.75
N ARG A 71 8.77 -8.48 -18.69
CA ARG A 71 8.52 -9.15 -17.39
C ARG A 71 8.03 -8.20 -16.30
N TYR A 72 7.92 -6.90 -16.62
CA TYR A 72 7.55 -5.85 -15.67
C TYR A 72 8.38 -5.87 -14.40
N VAL A 73 9.68 -6.18 -14.52
CA VAL A 73 10.60 -6.13 -13.38
C VAL A 73 10.66 -4.71 -12.87
N SER A 74 10.32 -4.55 -11.60
CA SER A 74 10.24 -3.25 -10.94
C SER A 74 11.28 -3.08 -9.85
N ALA A 75 11.57 -1.82 -9.56
CA ALA A 75 12.35 -1.40 -8.41
C ALA A 75 11.62 -0.22 -7.76
N ILE A 76 12.08 0.18 -6.57
CA ILE A 76 11.60 1.37 -5.89
C ILE A 76 12.65 2.46 -6.05
N ALA A 77 12.23 3.57 -6.67
CA ALA A 77 13.04 4.77 -6.83
C ALA A 77 12.65 5.81 -5.79
N HIS A 78 13.64 6.45 -5.18
CA HIS A 78 13.48 7.63 -4.35
C HIS A 78 13.65 8.89 -5.21
N LEU A 79 12.75 9.86 -5.03
CA LEU A 79 12.84 11.19 -5.63
C LEU A 79 12.20 12.24 -4.72
N GLU A 80 12.62 13.48 -4.89
CA GLU A 80 12.16 14.60 -4.07
C GLU A 80 11.39 15.62 -4.90
N LEU A 81 10.20 15.98 -4.42
CA LEU A 81 9.37 17.02 -5.01
C LEU A 81 9.12 18.12 -4.00
N LYS A 82 9.09 19.37 -4.46
CA LYS A 82 8.56 20.45 -3.63
C LYS A 82 7.05 20.34 -3.59
N LEU A 83 6.46 20.51 -2.42
CA LEU A 83 5.03 20.47 -2.24
C LEU A 83 4.32 21.56 -3.08
N ASP A 84 4.96 22.73 -3.23
CA ASP A 84 4.46 23.81 -4.08
C ASP A 84 4.32 23.38 -5.55
N ASP A 85 5.22 22.53 -6.06
CA ASP A 85 5.14 22.03 -7.44
C ASP A 85 3.89 21.16 -7.64
N VAL A 86 3.52 20.39 -6.61
CA VAL A 86 2.31 19.55 -6.60
C VAL A 86 1.05 20.43 -6.59
N TYR A 87 1.02 21.48 -5.78
CA TYR A 87 -0.12 22.39 -5.65
C TYR A 87 -0.30 23.35 -6.83
N CYS A 88 0.79 23.78 -7.46
CA CYS A 88 0.74 24.62 -8.66
C CYS A 88 0.37 23.85 -9.93
N GLY A 89 0.33 22.51 -9.89
CA GLY A 89 0.03 21.69 -11.08
C GLY A 89 1.16 21.59 -12.09
N ASP A 90 2.36 22.07 -11.75
CA ASP A 90 3.49 22.24 -12.67
C ASP A 90 4.50 21.10 -12.56
N LEU A 91 4.00 19.86 -12.68
CA LEU A 91 4.84 18.65 -12.68
C LEU A 91 5.26 18.22 -14.10
N ILE A 92 4.35 18.36 -15.08
CA ILE A 92 4.55 17.89 -16.46
C ILE A 92 5.71 18.62 -17.16
N GLY A 93 5.93 19.91 -16.84
CA GLY A 93 7.00 20.72 -17.42
C GLY A 93 8.39 20.52 -16.80
N LYS A 94 8.52 19.74 -15.73
CA LYS A 94 9.75 19.61 -14.93
C LYS A 94 10.40 18.23 -15.08
N LYS A 95 11.68 18.16 -14.73
CA LYS A 95 12.42 16.90 -14.58
C LYS A 95 12.87 16.75 -13.14
N TYR A 96 12.74 15.54 -12.61
CA TYR A 96 13.13 15.19 -11.24
C TYR A 96 14.16 14.07 -11.30
N SER A 97 15.28 14.27 -10.62
CA SER A 97 16.29 13.24 -10.43
C SER A 97 15.79 12.22 -9.41
N ALA A 98 16.08 10.95 -9.68
CA ALA A 98 15.67 9.83 -8.85
C ALA A 98 16.82 8.82 -8.70
N GLN A 99 16.79 8.06 -7.61
CA GLN A 99 17.75 6.98 -7.35
C GLN A 99 17.01 5.69 -7.02
N LEU A 100 17.44 4.57 -7.59
CA LEU A 100 16.98 3.25 -7.13
C LEU A 100 17.48 3.02 -5.70
N VAL A 101 16.57 2.78 -4.76
CA VAL A 101 16.88 2.60 -3.33
C VAL A 101 16.51 1.22 -2.80
N LEU A 102 15.55 0.54 -3.43
CA LEU A 102 15.27 -0.88 -3.23
C LEU A 102 15.10 -1.52 -4.60
N ALA A 103 15.92 -2.53 -4.90
CA ALA A 103 15.92 -3.22 -6.19
C ALA A 103 15.99 -4.74 -5.95
N PRO A 104 15.65 -5.56 -6.97
CA PRO A 104 15.81 -7.01 -6.88
C PRO A 104 17.25 -7.41 -6.57
N ASP A 105 17.46 -7.99 -5.38
CA ASP A 105 18.76 -8.52 -4.95
C ASP A 105 18.62 -9.78 -4.08
N LEU A 106 17.40 -10.28 -3.87
CA LEU A 106 17.08 -11.53 -3.18
C LEU A 106 16.29 -12.47 -4.11
N GLU A 107 16.28 -13.76 -3.79
CA GLU A 107 15.44 -14.74 -4.50
C GLU A 107 13.94 -14.41 -4.42
N ILE A 108 13.51 -13.89 -3.26
CA ILE A 108 12.13 -13.55 -2.95
C ILE A 108 11.61 -12.30 -3.70
N ASP A 109 12.49 -11.46 -4.22
CA ASP A 109 12.12 -10.26 -4.98
C ASP A 109 12.81 -10.16 -6.34
N LEU A 110 13.36 -11.28 -6.83
CA LEU A 110 14.09 -11.40 -8.07
C LEU A 110 13.33 -10.80 -9.27
N TRP A 111 12.00 -10.90 -9.28
CA TRP A 111 11.15 -10.40 -10.37
C TRP A 111 10.56 -9.02 -10.12
N GLY A 112 10.87 -8.38 -8.99
CA GLY A 112 10.49 -7.00 -8.74
C GLY A 112 10.23 -6.68 -7.27
N CYS A 113 10.48 -5.42 -6.94
CA CYS A 113 9.99 -4.75 -5.74
C CYS A 113 8.77 -3.89 -6.11
N GLU A 114 7.58 -4.23 -5.61
CA GLU A 114 6.31 -3.62 -6.04
C GLU A 114 5.60 -2.91 -4.89
N ASP A 115 4.93 -1.81 -5.22
CA ASP A 115 3.89 -1.18 -4.40
C ASP A 115 4.32 -0.86 -2.95
N PRO A 116 5.37 -0.03 -2.75
CA PRO A 116 5.86 0.31 -1.42
C PRO A 116 4.80 1.03 -0.57
N ARG A 117 4.87 0.84 0.75
CA ARG A 117 4.11 1.53 1.80
C ARG A 117 5.07 1.96 2.89
N ILE A 118 5.13 3.25 3.21
CA ILE A 118 6.04 3.78 4.24
C ILE A 118 5.29 4.17 5.52
N GLN A 119 5.82 3.75 6.66
CA GLN A 119 5.31 4.09 7.99
C GLN A 119 6.45 4.29 8.99
N ASN A 120 6.14 4.95 10.11
CA ASN A 120 7.05 5.00 11.26
C ASN A 120 7.00 3.67 12.02
N LEU A 121 8.15 3.22 12.51
CA LEU A 121 8.31 2.07 13.38
C LEU A 121 9.33 2.42 14.48
N GLY A 122 8.84 2.94 15.61
CA GLY A 122 9.69 3.53 16.64
C GLY A 122 10.59 4.64 16.10
N GLU A 123 11.92 4.50 16.26
CA GLU A 123 12.93 5.44 15.72
C GLU A 123 13.26 5.21 14.23
N TYR A 124 12.71 4.15 13.61
CA TYR A 124 12.97 3.79 12.23
C TYR A 124 11.79 4.16 11.33
N LEU A 125 12.07 4.34 10.04
CA LEU A 125 11.10 4.23 8.97
C LEU A 125 11.07 2.78 8.50
N ALA A 126 9.87 2.27 8.24
CA ALA A 126 9.66 0.97 7.62
C ALA A 126 8.98 1.15 6.26
N ILE A 127 9.55 0.56 5.22
CA ILE A 127 8.86 0.31 3.95
C ILE A 127 8.46 -1.15 3.91
N THR A 128 7.18 -1.41 3.66
CA THR A 128 6.70 -2.72 3.20
C THR A 128 6.43 -2.67 1.71
N TYR A 129 6.92 -3.67 0.98
CA TYR A 129 6.68 -3.79 -0.46
C TYR A 129 6.45 -5.26 -0.84
N VAL A 130 5.88 -5.51 -2.00
CA VAL A 130 5.67 -6.86 -2.52
C VAL A 130 6.92 -7.31 -3.27
N GLY A 131 7.59 -8.33 -2.74
CA GLY A 131 8.66 -9.05 -3.42
C GLY A 131 8.08 -10.14 -4.33
N ARG A 132 8.48 -10.14 -5.60
CA ARG A 132 8.10 -11.19 -6.55
C ARG A 132 9.18 -12.27 -6.67
N SER A 133 8.85 -13.48 -6.22
CA SER A 133 9.81 -14.58 -6.13
C SER A 133 10.01 -15.31 -7.47
N ALA A 134 11.17 -15.97 -7.61
CA ALA A 134 11.51 -16.79 -8.77
C ALA A 134 10.57 -17.99 -8.99
N ALA A 135 9.88 -18.42 -7.93
CA ALA A 135 8.95 -19.55 -7.93
C ALA A 135 7.86 -19.41 -9.01
N ARG A 136 7.52 -18.17 -9.42
CA ARG A 136 6.51 -17.88 -10.45
C ARG A 136 6.82 -18.42 -11.86
N LEU A 137 8.07 -18.81 -12.15
CA LEU A 137 8.50 -19.08 -13.54
C LEU A 137 8.74 -20.54 -13.92
N TYR A 138 8.95 -21.43 -12.95
CA TYR A 138 9.47 -22.77 -13.25
C TYR A 138 8.57 -23.92 -12.81
N VAL A 139 7.45 -23.63 -12.13
CA VAL A 139 6.55 -24.66 -11.60
C VAL A 139 5.10 -24.24 -11.89
N SER A 140 4.28 -25.15 -12.40
CA SER A 140 2.85 -24.92 -12.67
C SER A 140 1.99 -24.78 -11.40
N ASP A 141 2.55 -25.15 -10.24
CA ASP A 141 1.88 -25.24 -8.94
C ASP A 141 2.47 -24.25 -7.93
N VAL A 142 2.64 -22.98 -8.32
CA VAL A 142 3.32 -21.98 -7.49
C VAL A 142 2.51 -21.67 -6.24
N VAL A 143 2.97 -22.24 -5.13
CA VAL A 143 2.73 -21.78 -3.78
C VAL A 143 3.66 -20.57 -3.55
N GLU A 144 3.11 -19.42 -3.14
CA GLU A 144 3.86 -18.22 -2.70
C GLU A 144 4.70 -17.48 -3.77
N GLY A 145 4.07 -17.09 -4.88
CA GLY A 145 4.71 -16.29 -5.93
C GLY A 145 4.99 -14.82 -5.56
N THR A 146 4.36 -14.30 -4.50
CA THR A 146 4.64 -12.96 -3.95
C THR A 146 4.66 -12.97 -2.43
N VAL A 147 5.63 -12.27 -1.83
CA VAL A 147 5.77 -12.14 -0.37
C VAL A 147 5.96 -10.67 0.02
N PRO A 148 5.46 -10.22 1.18
CA PRO A 148 5.74 -8.89 1.68
C PRO A 148 7.17 -8.85 2.21
N VAL A 149 7.93 -7.82 1.85
CA VAL A 149 9.29 -7.58 2.31
C VAL A 149 9.31 -6.30 3.12
N VAL A 150 9.99 -6.35 4.27
CA VAL A 150 10.18 -5.22 5.18
C VAL A 150 11.59 -4.69 5.00
N ALA A 151 11.71 -3.41 4.69
CA ALA A 151 12.97 -2.67 4.71
C ALA A 151 12.91 -1.56 5.76
N LEU A 152 14.00 -1.36 6.50
CA LEU A 152 14.11 -0.33 7.53
C LEU A 152 15.16 0.72 7.15
N SER A 153 14.93 1.95 7.58
CA SER A 153 15.83 3.09 7.39
C SER A 153 15.78 4.04 8.59
N LYS A 154 16.88 4.72 8.92
CA LYS A 154 16.88 5.84 9.89
C LYS A 154 16.70 7.21 9.23
N ASP A 155 17.14 7.35 7.97
CA ASP A 155 17.23 8.64 7.29
C ASP A 155 16.19 8.80 6.16
N GLY A 156 15.70 7.69 5.60
CA GLY A 156 14.83 7.63 4.44
C GLY A 156 15.59 7.48 3.11
N TYR A 157 16.92 7.48 3.12
CA TYR A 157 17.74 7.38 1.91
C TYR A 157 18.39 6.01 1.81
N CYS A 158 18.94 5.52 2.91
CA CYS A 158 19.60 4.22 3.00
C CYS A 158 18.62 3.19 3.55
N TRP A 159 18.21 2.23 2.72
CA TRP A 159 17.27 1.19 3.10
C TRP A 159 17.95 -0.16 3.24
N ARG A 160 17.55 -0.91 4.26
CA ARG A 160 18.01 -2.29 4.46
C ARG A 160 16.82 -3.22 4.57
N LYS A 161 16.77 -4.22 3.70
CA LYS A 161 15.83 -5.34 3.81
C LYS A 161 16.18 -6.14 5.06
N VAL A 162 15.21 -6.34 5.94
CA VAL A 162 15.42 -7.03 7.22
C VAL A 162 14.63 -8.33 7.30
N SER A 163 13.45 -8.36 6.68
CA SER A 163 12.57 -9.52 6.78
C SER A 163 11.69 -9.69 5.56
N TYR A 164 11.24 -10.92 5.32
CA TYR A 164 10.04 -11.19 4.53
C TYR A 164 8.98 -11.85 5.38
N LEU A 165 7.73 -11.46 5.16
CA LEU A 165 6.59 -11.87 5.98
C LEU A 165 5.90 -13.07 5.37
N THR A 166 5.45 -13.98 6.23
CA THR A 166 4.81 -15.22 5.80
C THR A 166 3.62 -15.57 6.68
N LEU A 167 2.67 -16.34 6.13
CA LEU A 167 1.58 -16.90 6.94
C LEU A 167 2.04 -18.15 7.71
N PRO A 168 1.28 -18.63 8.71
CA PRO A 168 1.51 -19.94 9.31
C PRO A 168 1.52 -21.05 8.25
N LYS A 169 2.40 -22.05 8.40
CA LYS A 169 2.56 -23.16 7.44
C LYS A 169 1.24 -23.85 7.05
N SER A 170 0.31 -23.96 8.00
CA SER A 170 -1.02 -24.54 7.79
C SER A 170 -1.90 -23.79 6.78
N LEU A 171 -1.63 -22.51 6.54
CA LEU A 171 -2.35 -21.68 5.56
C LEU A 171 -1.63 -21.63 4.20
N ARG A 172 -0.36 -22.04 4.10
CA ARG A 172 0.45 -21.85 2.89
C ARG A 172 0.07 -22.77 1.73
N HIS A 173 -0.55 -23.92 2.00
CA HIS A 173 -0.82 -24.95 0.97
C HIS A 173 -1.60 -24.47 -0.26
N HIS A 174 -2.45 -23.46 -0.11
CA HIS A 174 -3.23 -22.86 -1.21
C HIS A 174 -2.92 -21.38 -1.43
N LEU A 175 -1.87 -20.87 -0.77
CA LEU A 175 -1.47 -19.48 -0.84
C LEU A 175 -0.68 -19.24 -2.12
N THR A 176 -1.18 -18.35 -2.97
CA THR A 176 -0.49 -17.91 -4.19
C THR A 176 0.41 -16.70 -3.94
N GLY A 177 0.16 -15.94 -2.87
CA GLY A 177 1.00 -14.84 -2.41
C GLY A 177 0.28 -13.94 -1.42
N VAL A 178 1.01 -12.98 -0.85
CA VAL A 178 0.44 -11.94 0.01
C VAL A 178 0.80 -10.57 -0.57
N ARG A 179 -0.17 -9.65 -0.60
CA ARG A 179 -0.02 -8.29 -1.14
C ARG A 179 -0.66 -7.27 -0.20
N ASP A 180 -0.62 -6.01 -0.61
CA ASP A 180 -1.27 -4.88 0.07
C ASP A 180 -0.97 -4.87 1.57
N THR A 181 0.32 -5.02 1.87
CA THR A 181 0.81 -5.19 3.23
C THR A 181 1.25 -3.87 3.82
N VAL A 182 0.68 -3.52 4.96
CA VAL A 182 0.91 -2.29 5.70
C VAL A 182 1.22 -2.64 7.15
N VAL A 183 2.17 -1.94 7.75
CA VAL A 183 2.50 -2.08 9.16
C VAL A 183 1.82 -0.98 9.96
N LEU A 184 1.25 -1.36 11.10
CA LEU A 184 0.70 -0.45 12.09
C LEU A 184 1.42 -0.64 13.44
N ASP A 185 2.15 0.39 13.85
CA ASP A 185 2.76 0.49 15.16
C ASP A 185 1.83 1.24 16.12
N THR A 186 1.26 0.53 17.10
CA THR A 186 0.40 1.10 18.15
C THR A 186 1.17 1.48 19.42
N GLY A 187 2.49 1.30 19.44
CA GLY A 187 3.35 1.49 20.60
C GLY A 187 3.42 0.29 21.55
N SER A 188 2.72 -0.82 21.26
CA SER A 188 2.86 -2.08 21.99
C SER A 188 4.07 -2.90 21.52
N GLU A 189 4.32 -4.03 22.19
CA GLU A 189 5.34 -5.01 21.78
C GLU A 189 4.99 -5.70 20.46
N GLU A 190 3.69 -5.85 20.19
CA GLU A 190 3.17 -6.43 18.95
C GLU A 190 2.95 -5.34 17.89
N ILE A 191 3.34 -5.64 16.67
CA ILE A 191 3.13 -4.80 15.51
C ILE A 191 2.02 -5.44 14.68
N PHE A 192 0.99 -4.66 14.35
CA PHE A 192 -0.08 -5.15 13.48
C PHE A 192 0.35 -5.13 12.02
N ILE A 193 0.12 -6.26 11.34
CA ILE A 193 0.34 -6.45 9.90
C ILE A 193 -1.02 -6.55 9.22
N LEU A 194 -1.44 -5.45 8.60
CA LEU A 194 -2.60 -5.41 7.72
C LEU A 194 -2.16 -5.96 6.38
N HIS A 195 -2.80 -7.00 5.87
CA HIS A 195 -2.37 -7.66 4.65
C HIS A 195 -3.52 -8.35 3.91
N VAL A 196 -3.27 -8.77 2.67
CA VAL A 196 -4.24 -9.49 1.82
C VAL A 196 -3.59 -10.77 1.33
N PRO A 197 -3.90 -11.93 1.91
CA PRO A 197 -3.48 -13.21 1.37
C PRO A 197 -4.34 -13.61 0.16
N HIS A 198 -3.69 -14.06 -0.91
CA HIS A 198 -4.34 -14.54 -2.11
C HIS A 198 -4.37 -16.06 -2.10
N PHE A 199 -5.51 -16.66 -1.80
CA PHE A 199 -5.70 -18.10 -1.93
C PHE A 199 -6.41 -18.43 -3.25
N LEU A 200 -6.11 -19.60 -3.81
CA LEU A 200 -6.84 -20.11 -4.96
C LEU A 200 -8.34 -20.27 -4.61
N ASN A 201 -9.22 -19.72 -5.44
CA ASN A 201 -10.69 -19.77 -5.28
C ASN A 201 -11.23 -19.15 -3.98
N PHE A 202 -10.49 -18.21 -3.38
CA PHE A 202 -10.96 -17.45 -2.22
C PHE A 202 -10.95 -15.95 -2.54
N PRO A 203 -12.00 -15.20 -2.18
CA PRO A 203 -12.01 -13.75 -2.40
C PRO A 203 -10.88 -13.06 -1.62
N GLN A 204 -10.37 -11.96 -2.16
CA GLN A 204 -9.37 -11.15 -1.48
C GLN A 204 -10.06 -10.33 -0.40
N CYS A 205 -9.73 -10.63 0.85
CA CYS A 205 -10.33 -10.01 2.04
C CYS A 205 -9.28 -9.17 2.77
N LEU A 206 -9.74 -8.27 3.63
CA LEU A 206 -8.86 -7.48 4.49
C LEU A 206 -8.51 -8.28 5.75
N TRP A 207 -7.25 -8.70 5.86
CA TRP A 207 -6.75 -9.46 7.02
C TRP A 207 -5.89 -8.58 7.91
N VAL A 208 -5.82 -8.98 9.17
CA VAL A 208 -4.87 -8.48 10.15
C VAL A 208 -4.22 -9.66 10.83
N GLY A 209 -2.92 -9.54 11.08
CA GLY A 209 -2.20 -10.38 12.02
C GLY A 209 -1.14 -9.57 12.75
N GLU A 210 -0.25 -10.24 13.45
CA GLU A 210 0.70 -9.61 14.37
C GLU A 210 2.10 -10.20 14.19
N VAL A 211 3.13 -9.37 14.35
CA VAL A 211 4.52 -9.79 14.51
C VAL A 211 5.11 -9.13 15.73
N HIS A 212 6.02 -9.81 16.43
CA HIS A 212 6.68 -9.19 17.57
C HIS A 212 7.67 -8.13 17.06
N ARG A 213 7.76 -6.98 17.73
CA ARG A 213 8.66 -5.89 17.33
C ARG A 213 10.11 -6.33 17.21
N ASP A 214 10.58 -7.09 18.19
CA ASP A 214 11.96 -7.55 18.22
C ASP A 214 12.28 -8.48 17.05
N ASP A 215 11.30 -9.24 16.53
CA ASP A 215 11.50 -10.09 15.36
C ASP A 215 11.91 -9.26 14.13
N LEU A 216 11.48 -8.00 14.03
CA LEU A 216 11.89 -7.10 12.95
C LEU A 216 13.20 -6.37 13.29
N LEU A 217 13.29 -5.82 14.50
CA LEU A 217 14.41 -4.95 14.87
C LEU A 217 15.72 -5.73 15.10
N GLU A 218 15.67 -6.94 15.65
CA GLU A 218 16.86 -7.76 15.83
C GLU A 218 17.49 -8.21 14.51
N ASN A 219 16.69 -8.29 13.45
CA ASN A 219 17.20 -8.59 12.10
C ASN A 219 18.14 -7.49 11.57
N LEU A 220 18.09 -6.26 12.10
CA LEU A 220 19.11 -5.24 11.84
C LEU A 220 20.51 -5.65 12.33
N LYS A 221 20.67 -6.69 13.16
CA LYS A 221 21.99 -7.18 13.59
C LYS A 221 22.53 -8.30 12.68
N ARG A 222 21.73 -8.80 11.73
CA ARG A 222 22.05 -9.98 10.91
C ARG A 222 22.51 -9.61 9.50
N SER A 223 23.44 -10.33 8.88
CA SER A 223 23.81 -10.07 7.48
C SER A 223 22.67 -10.35 6.50
N ASP A 224 21.88 -11.38 6.79
CA ASP A 224 20.89 -11.93 5.88
C ASP A 224 19.47 -11.52 6.26
N VAL A 225 18.57 -11.54 5.27
CA VAL A 225 17.13 -11.28 5.46
C VAL A 225 16.46 -12.52 6.03
N SER A 226 15.67 -12.34 7.10
CA SER A 226 15.02 -13.45 7.81
C SER A 226 13.53 -13.59 7.49
N GLU A 227 13.02 -14.81 7.53
CA GLU A 227 11.58 -15.07 7.57
C GLU A 227 10.98 -14.60 8.90
N VAL A 228 9.87 -13.87 8.84
CA VAL A 228 9.06 -13.53 10.02
C VAL A 228 7.62 -13.98 9.76
N MET A 229 7.07 -14.78 10.68
CA MET A 229 5.73 -15.34 10.54
C MET A 229 4.70 -14.40 11.16
N ILE A 230 3.67 -14.04 10.39
CA ILE A 230 2.52 -13.29 10.85
C ILE A 230 1.64 -14.22 11.69
N ARG A 231 1.46 -13.88 12.97
CA ARG A 231 0.66 -14.63 13.95
C ARG A 231 -0.74 -14.04 14.08
N ASN A 232 -1.60 -14.75 14.82
CA ASN A 232 -2.92 -14.25 15.23
C ASN A 232 -3.78 -13.68 14.08
N ASN A 233 -3.76 -14.34 12.91
CA ASN A 233 -4.45 -13.83 11.73
C ASN A 233 -5.98 -13.93 11.85
N TYR A 234 -6.68 -12.84 11.54
CA TYR A 234 -8.14 -12.77 11.44
C TYR A 234 -8.59 -11.87 10.28
N VAL A 235 -9.82 -12.10 9.80
CA VAL A 235 -10.44 -11.30 8.74
C VAL A 235 -11.23 -10.15 9.36
N LEU A 236 -10.91 -8.92 8.94
CA LEU A 236 -11.63 -7.70 9.34
C LEU A 236 -12.81 -7.38 8.43
N MET A 237 -12.70 -7.64 7.13
CA MET A 237 -13.72 -7.33 6.13
C MET A 237 -13.61 -8.28 4.94
N ILE A 238 -14.75 -8.67 4.37
CA ILE A 238 -14.87 -9.43 3.12
C ILE A 238 -15.52 -8.56 2.05
N PRO A 239 -15.29 -8.81 0.75
CA PRO A 239 -15.94 -8.04 -0.32
C PRO A 239 -17.47 -8.03 -0.19
N ALA A 240 -18.09 -6.87 -0.45
CA ALA A 240 -19.54 -6.79 -0.63
C ALA A 240 -19.96 -7.49 -1.93
N THR A 241 -21.27 -7.72 -2.14
CA THR A 241 -21.79 -8.44 -3.32
C THR A 241 -21.49 -7.78 -4.67
N PHE A 242 -21.14 -6.50 -4.67
CA PHE A 242 -20.75 -5.71 -5.84
C PHE A 242 -19.23 -5.49 -5.95
N GLU A 243 -18.45 -6.21 -5.13
CA GLU A 243 -16.99 -6.20 -5.05
C GLU A 243 -16.45 -7.62 -5.29
N GLU A 244 -15.37 -7.74 -6.05
CA GLU A 244 -14.66 -9.02 -6.27
C GLU A 244 -13.50 -9.22 -5.30
N ALA A 245 -12.82 -8.12 -4.94
CA ALA A 245 -11.61 -8.12 -4.15
C ALA A 245 -11.48 -6.83 -3.34
N LEU A 246 -10.79 -6.91 -2.20
CA LEU A 246 -10.42 -5.78 -1.35
C LEU A 246 -8.91 -5.75 -1.13
N GLY A 247 -8.35 -4.57 -0.90
CA GLY A 247 -6.98 -4.45 -0.38
C GLY A 247 -6.68 -3.17 0.40
N TRP A 248 -5.65 -3.25 1.24
CA TRP A 248 -5.18 -2.13 2.05
C TRP A 248 -4.31 -1.17 1.22
N ASP A 249 -4.58 0.13 1.29
CA ASP A 249 -3.89 1.09 0.43
C ASP A 249 -2.79 1.86 1.13
N THR A 250 -3.05 2.49 2.26
CA THR A 250 -2.10 3.46 2.83
C THR A 250 -1.65 3.06 4.22
N ALA A 251 -0.53 3.63 4.68
CA ALA A 251 -0.21 3.60 6.11
C ALA A 251 -1.40 4.16 6.92
N PRO A 252 -1.77 3.55 8.07
CA PRO A 252 -2.82 4.10 8.91
C PRO A 252 -2.38 5.44 9.49
N ILE A 253 -3.30 6.38 9.52
CA ILE A 253 -3.10 7.75 9.97
C ILE A 253 -3.80 7.91 11.30
N LYS A 254 -3.04 8.21 12.34
CA LYS A 254 -3.57 8.38 13.68
C LYS A 254 -4.53 9.58 13.73
N ILE A 255 -5.77 9.34 14.16
CA ILE A 255 -6.82 10.36 14.32
C ILE A 255 -7.03 10.67 15.81
N SER A 256 -7.02 9.66 16.67
CA SER A 256 -7.03 9.77 18.14
C SER A 256 -5.98 8.84 18.76
N ASP A 257 -5.95 8.70 20.09
CA ASP A 257 -4.99 7.82 20.77
C ASP A 257 -5.09 6.35 20.34
N ASP A 258 -6.30 5.88 20.08
CA ASP A 258 -6.67 4.50 19.78
C ASP A 258 -7.28 4.31 18.39
N GLU A 259 -7.53 5.38 17.63
CA GLU A 259 -8.20 5.32 16.33
C GLU A 259 -7.33 5.79 15.17
N TYR A 260 -7.38 5.02 14.09
CA TYR A 260 -6.56 5.20 12.89
C TYR A 260 -7.45 5.22 11.64
N LEU A 261 -7.27 6.23 10.80
CA LEU A 261 -7.85 6.32 9.47
C LEU A 261 -6.96 5.57 8.47
N ILE A 262 -7.55 4.71 7.65
CA ILE A 262 -6.84 4.04 6.56
C ILE A 262 -7.68 4.06 5.29
N LEU A 263 -7.02 4.24 4.15
CA LEU A 263 -7.63 4.04 2.84
C LEU A 263 -7.50 2.56 2.43
N ALA A 264 -8.53 2.06 1.77
CA ALA A 264 -8.56 0.73 1.19
C ALA A 264 -9.25 0.80 -0.18
N HIS A 265 -8.91 -0.12 -1.07
CA HIS A 265 -9.54 -0.22 -2.37
C HIS A 265 -10.44 -1.44 -2.44
N ALA A 266 -11.43 -1.36 -3.33
CA ALA A 266 -12.13 -2.52 -3.85
C ALA A 266 -11.93 -2.59 -5.36
N VAL A 267 -11.81 -3.82 -5.86
CA VAL A 267 -12.05 -4.14 -7.26
C VAL A 267 -13.53 -4.50 -7.37
N ASN A 268 -14.29 -3.67 -8.07
CA ASN A 268 -15.70 -3.93 -8.28
C ASN A 268 -15.92 -5.00 -9.35
N VAL A 269 -17.14 -5.55 -9.41
CA VAL A 269 -17.56 -6.50 -10.47
C VAL A 269 -17.43 -5.94 -11.89
N ASP A 270 -17.41 -4.61 -12.03
CA ASP A 270 -17.14 -3.93 -13.30
C ASP A 270 -15.65 -3.73 -13.59
N GLN A 271 -14.78 -4.37 -12.80
CA GLN A 271 -13.31 -4.38 -12.91
C GLN A 271 -12.62 -3.03 -12.61
N VAL A 272 -13.38 -2.04 -12.14
CA VAL A 272 -12.87 -0.71 -11.77
C VAL A 272 -12.36 -0.72 -10.34
N TYR A 273 -11.18 -0.10 -10.12
CA TYR A 273 -10.60 0.06 -8.79
C TYR A 273 -11.11 1.35 -8.18
N ARG A 274 -11.74 1.25 -7.00
CA ARG A 274 -12.31 2.38 -6.27
C ARG A 274 -11.85 2.37 -4.83
N VAL A 275 -11.71 3.56 -4.24
CA VAL A 275 -11.18 3.74 -2.89
C VAL A 275 -12.32 4.00 -1.91
N PHE A 276 -12.21 3.48 -0.70
CA PHE A 276 -13.05 3.80 0.45
C PHE A 276 -12.18 4.00 1.70
N ALA A 277 -12.75 4.54 2.78
CA ALA A 277 -12.03 4.75 4.03
C ALA A 277 -12.62 3.93 5.17
N LEU A 278 -11.73 3.54 6.08
CA LEU A 278 -12.02 2.80 7.31
C LEU A 278 -11.43 3.57 8.50
N LEU A 279 -12.16 3.57 9.61
CA LEU A 279 -11.61 3.86 10.93
C LEU A 279 -11.35 2.53 11.63
N LEU A 280 -10.11 2.36 12.11
CA LEU A 280 -9.67 1.22 12.87
C LEU A 280 -9.45 1.63 14.32
N ARG A 281 -10.02 0.89 15.26
CA ARG A 281 -9.82 1.10 16.71
C ARG A 281 -8.94 0.01 17.30
N TYR A 282 -7.94 0.43 18.06
CA TYR A 282 -7.08 -0.42 18.85
C TYR A 282 -7.52 -0.40 20.32
N GLU A 283 -8.22 -1.45 20.75
CA GLU A 283 -8.72 -1.57 22.12
C GLU A 283 -8.48 -2.98 22.64
N GLY A 284 -8.01 -3.11 23.89
CA GLY A 284 -7.85 -4.40 24.56
C GLY A 284 -6.87 -5.36 23.85
N GLY A 285 -5.85 -4.82 23.16
CA GLY A 285 -4.88 -5.62 22.41
C GLY A 285 -5.39 -6.13 21.05
N LYS A 286 -6.49 -5.57 20.54
CA LYS A 286 -7.10 -6.00 19.28
C LYS A 286 -7.45 -4.82 18.39
N LEU A 287 -7.34 -5.02 17.08
CA LEU A 287 -7.74 -4.05 16.06
C LEU A 287 -9.12 -4.42 15.49
N THR A 288 -10.05 -3.47 15.48
CA THR A 288 -11.40 -3.63 14.92
C THR A 288 -11.75 -2.45 14.00
N ILE A 289 -12.78 -2.60 13.17
CA ILE A 289 -13.30 -1.50 12.37
C ILE A 289 -14.33 -0.75 13.23
N SER A 290 -14.05 0.51 13.57
CA SER A 290 -14.99 1.38 14.30
C SER A 290 -15.89 2.19 13.37
N GLY A 291 -15.48 2.38 12.10
CA GLY A 291 -16.26 3.12 11.12
C GLY A 291 -15.85 2.83 9.68
N ILE A 292 -16.78 3.05 8.75
CA ILE A 292 -16.55 2.89 7.30
C ILE A 292 -17.31 3.92 6.47
N THR A 293 -16.76 4.36 5.35
CA THR A 293 -17.53 5.15 4.38
C THR A 293 -18.49 4.23 3.59
N PRO A 294 -19.81 4.52 3.57
CA PRO A 294 -20.78 3.73 2.80
C PRO A 294 -20.48 3.71 1.30
N HIS A 295 -19.98 4.83 0.79
CA HIS A 295 -19.69 5.07 -0.61
C HIS A 295 -18.20 4.93 -0.88
N TYR A 296 -17.82 4.80 -2.16
CA TYR A 296 -16.44 5.03 -2.55
C TYR A 296 -16.13 6.53 -2.53
N ILE A 297 -14.94 6.89 -2.07
CA ILE A 297 -14.45 8.27 -1.91
C ILE A 297 -13.59 8.73 -3.08
N MET A 298 -13.08 7.80 -3.89
CA MET A 298 -12.39 8.10 -5.15
C MET A 298 -12.71 7.02 -6.19
N GLU A 299 -12.94 7.44 -7.44
CA GLU A 299 -13.00 6.56 -8.61
C GLU A 299 -12.24 7.19 -9.79
N PRO A 300 -11.86 6.42 -10.83
CA PRO A 300 -11.22 6.98 -12.02
C PRO A 300 -12.09 8.01 -12.75
N ARG A 301 -11.62 9.26 -12.86
CA ARG A 301 -12.32 10.39 -13.50
C ARG A 301 -11.59 10.91 -14.73
N THR A 302 -10.29 11.09 -14.61
CA THR A 302 -9.44 11.72 -15.62
C THR A 302 -8.98 10.71 -16.69
N PRO A 303 -8.54 11.17 -17.87
CA PRO A 303 -8.00 10.26 -18.89
C PRO A 303 -6.81 9.43 -18.39
N TYR A 304 -5.90 10.01 -17.61
CA TYR A 304 -4.72 9.30 -17.09
C TYR A 304 -5.05 8.26 -16.00
N GLU A 305 -6.27 8.27 -15.45
CA GLU A 305 -6.78 7.21 -14.56
C GLU A 305 -7.52 6.10 -15.32
N LYS A 306 -7.91 6.37 -16.57
CA LYS A 306 -8.73 5.48 -17.40
C LYS A 306 -7.91 4.76 -18.47
N TYR A 307 -6.81 5.35 -18.94
CA TYR A 307 -5.99 4.84 -20.04
C TYR A 307 -4.54 4.63 -19.61
N GLY A 308 -4.15 3.36 -19.50
CA GLY A 308 -2.80 2.90 -19.18
C GLY A 308 -2.72 1.38 -19.25
N ASP A 309 -1.70 0.79 -18.62
CA ASP A 309 -1.47 -0.67 -18.62
C ASP A 309 -2.65 -1.43 -17.98
N ARG A 310 -3.18 -0.90 -16.88
CA ARG A 310 -4.44 -1.34 -16.28
C ARG A 310 -5.46 -0.19 -16.36
N PRO A 311 -6.53 -0.30 -17.17
CA PRO A 311 -7.49 0.77 -17.31
C PRO A 311 -8.39 0.89 -16.07
N TYR A 312 -8.91 2.10 -15.84
CA TYR A 312 -9.84 2.43 -14.74
C TYR A 312 -9.30 2.10 -13.35
N VAL A 313 -8.13 2.67 -13.02
CA VAL A 313 -7.48 2.48 -11.71
C VAL A 313 -7.14 3.80 -11.04
N VAL A 314 -7.56 3.91 -9.79
CA VAL A 314 -6.98 4.80 -8.77
C VAL A 314 -6.54 3.92 -7.61
N PHE A 315 -5.23 3.89 -7.32
CA PHE A 315 -4.64 2.97 -6.34
C PHE A 315 -3.72 3.72 -5.37
N PRO A 316 -4.24 4.24 -4.24
CA PRO A 316 -3.42 4.94 -3.26
C PRO A 316 -2.34 4.03 -2.67
N CYS A 317 -1.13 4.57 -2.48
CA CYS A 317 -0.02 3.87 -1.80
C CYS A 317 0.64 4.73 -0.73
N GLY A 318 0.38 6.05 -0.76
CA GLY A 318 0.83 6.98 0.26
C GLY A 318 -0.32 7.91 0.65
N ALA A 319 -0.51 8.09 1.95
CA ALA A 319 -1.34 9.16 2.45
C ALA A 319 -0.75 9.67 3.77
N GLN A 320 -0.74 10.99 3.95
CA GLN A 320 -0.29 11.63 5.19
C GLN A 320 -1.17 12.85 5.49
N ARG A 321 -1.37 13.11 6.79
CA ARG A 321 -2.00 14.34 7.25
C ARG A 321 -1.09 15.53 6.95
N TYR A 322 -1.62 16.52 6.26
CA TYR A 322 -0.98 17.80 6.01
C TYR A 322 -1.95 18.93 6.36
N GLY A 323 -1.82 19.46 7.58
CA GLY A 323 -2.78 20.41 8.14
C GLY A 323 -4.14 19.75 8.44
N ASP A 324 -5.20 20.32 7.86
CA ASP A 324 -6.59 19.84 7.85
C ASP A 324 -6.89 18.85 6.71
N ARG A 325 -5.92 18.61 5.82
CA ARG A 325 -6.06 17.77 4.64
C ARG A 325 -5.33 16.44 4.79
N LEU A 326 -5.85 15.46 4.08
CA LEU A 326 -5.21 14.20 3.76
C LEU A 326 -4.55 14.34 2.38
N LEU A 327 -3.23 14.45 2.33
CA LEU A 327 -2.48 14.44 1.06
C LEU A 327 -2.25 12.99 0.63
N ILE A 328 -2.55 12.67 -0.62
CA ILE A 328 -2.56 11.30 -1.15
C ILE A 328 -1.71 11.22 -2.41
N THR A 329 -0.88 10.18 -2.50
CA THR A 329 -0.28 9.72 -3.75
C THR A 329 -0.93 8.40 -4.17
N TYR A 330 -1.25 8.29 -5.45
CA TYR A 330 -1.92 7.11 -5.99
C TYR A 330 -1.35 6.72 -7.35
N GLY A 331 -1.33 5.42 -7.64
CA GLY A 331 -1.12 4.92 -9.00
C GLY A 331 -2.36 5.20 -9.85
N ALA A 332 -2.14 5.76 -11.04
CA ALA A 332 -3.17 5.96 -12.03
C ALA A 332 -2.89 5.07 -13.25
N SER A 333 -3.85 4.19 -13.50
CA SER A 333 -3.83 3.20 -14.59
C SER A 333 -2.52 2.41 -14.78
N ASP A 334 -1.84 2.04 -13.69
CA ASP A 334 -0.53 1.37 -13.68
C ASP A 334 0.53 2.05 -14.57
N SER A 335 0.50 3.38 -14.65
CA SER A 335 1.35 4.15 -15.57
C SER A 335 1.87 5.46 -15.00
N PHE A 336 1.07 6.14 -14.18
CA PHE A 336 1.36 7.48 -13.69
C PHE A 336 1.24 7.57 -12.16
N ILE A 337 1.85 8.62 -11.60
CA ILE A 337 1.71 8.98 -10.19
C ILE A 337 0.74 10.15 -10.10
N GLY A 338 -0.44 9.93 -9.55
CA GLY A 338 -1.40 10.98 -9.24
C GLY A 338 -1.20 11.52 -7.82
N PHE A 339 -1.52 12.80 -7.66
CA PHE A 339 -1.58 13.49 -6.36
C PHE A 339 -3.01 13.99 -6.14
N ALA A 340 -3.56 13.73 -4.97
CA ALA A 340 -4.87 14.22 -4.58
C ALA A 340 -4.88 14.69 -3.12
N GLU A 341 -5.89 15.47 -2.76
CA GLU A 341 -6.18 15.82 -1.39
C GLU A 341 -7.65 15.58 -1.04
N ILE A 342 -7.91 15.29 0.23
CA ILE A 342 -9.25 15.19 0.82
C ILE A 342 -9.25 16.00 2.12
N GLU A 343 -10.29 16.79 2.39
CA GLU A 343 -10.47 17.42 3.71
C GLU A 343 -10.77 16.34 4.75
N ILE A 344 -10.01 16.30 5.86
CA ILE A 344 -10.17 15.25 6.87
C ILE A 344 -11.56 15.32 7.50
N ASP A 345 -12.04 16.52 7.84
CA ASP A 345 -13.35 16.69 8.46
C ASP A 345 -14.49 16.27 7.52
N GLU A 346 -14.38 16.55 6.21
CA GLU A 346 -15.36 16.08 5.23
C GLU A 346 -15.34 14.55 5.14
N LEU A 347 -14.15 13.95 5.04
CA LEU A 347 -14.01 12.49 5.00
C LEU A 347 -14.61 11.83 6.24
N LEU A 348 -14.28 12.33 7.43
CA LEU A 348 -14.80 11.80 8.70
C LEU A 348 -16.33 11.97 8.80
N SER A 349 -16.90 13.04 8.24
CA SER A 349 -18.36 13.23 8.21
C SER A 349 -19.10 12.19 7.36
N GLU A 350 -18.42 11.56 6.39
CA GLU A 350 -18.96 10.47 5.57
C GLU A 350 -18.89 9.10 6.25
N VAL A 351 -18.06 8.96 7.27
CA VAL A 351 -17.88 7.69 7.98
C VAL A 351 -19.14 7.36 8.78
N LYS A 352 -19.61 6.11 8.66
CA LYS A 352 -20.65 5.54 9.52
C LYS A 352 -20.01 4.63 10.54
N GLU A 353 -20.31 4.90 11.81
CA GLU A 353 -19.86 4.08 12.92
C GLU A 353 -20.46 2.67 12.84
N ILE A 354 -19.65 1.69 13.24
CA ILE A 354 -20.06 0.29 13.34
C ILE A 354 -20.40 0.03 14.81
N THR A 355 -21.70 0.06 15.12
CA THR A 355 -22.26 -0.24 16.45
C THR A 355 -22.48 -1.72 16.67
#